data_AF-A0A2E1XEL4-F1
#
_entry.id   AF-A0A2E1XEL4-F1
#
_cell.length_a   1.000
_cell.length_b   1.000
_cell.length_c   1.000
_cell.angle_alpha   90.00
_cell.angle_beta   90.00
_cell.angle_gamma   90.00
#
_symmetry.space_group_name_H-M   'P 1'
#
loop_
_entity.id
_entity.type
_entity.pdbx_description
1 polymer ?
#
loop_
_entity_poly.entity_id
_entity_poly.type
_entity_poly.pdbx_seq_one_letter_code
_entity_poly.pdbx_strand_id
1 'polypeptide(L)'
;MEGGMIATEAYIRRETIVGVVISVAITFVFFLIVFGFSGPVEIWGAGKFVFDFLPQAFMIALMATLVPGAMTASKLRQGELQSIEGRSKLPKALPLRALLIATAAAVASVALFAGLFFVSGLAALNWFVALAAKLSFGAALAAVVTPIGLRAAMMASR
;
A
#
# COMPACT_ATOMS: atom_id res chain seq x y z
N MET A 1 -33.18 -8.36 11.87
CA MET A 1 -31.78 -8.63 12.28
C MET A 1 -30.88 -7.73 11.45
N GLU A 2 -30.63 -6.50 11.93
CA GLU A 2 -30.05 -5.39 11.15
C GLU A 2 -28.65 -4.97 11.67
N GLY A 3 -27.98 -5.85 12.42
CA GLY A 3 -26.71 -5.55 13.11
C GLY A 3 -25.43 -5.99 12.37
N GLY A 4 -25.52 -6.50 11.14
CA GLY A 4 -24.39 -7.19 10.47
C GLY A 4 -23.44 -6.31 9.65
N MET A 5 -23.93 -5.25 8.99
CA MET A 5 -23.09 -4.45 8.08
C MET A 5 -22.05 -3.58 8.80
N ILE A 6 -22.30 -3.21 10.05
CA ILE A 6 -21.43 -2.28 10.80
C ILE A 6 -20.11 -2.95 11.22
N ALA A 7 -20.05 -4.28 11.39
CA ALA A 7 -18.84 -4.98 11.86
C ALA A 7 -17.75 -5.09 10.78
N THR A 8 -18.11 -5.40 9.53
CA THR A 8 -17.14 -5.64 8.45
C THR A 8 -16.52 -4.34 7.93
N GLU A 9 -17.33 -3.31 7.69
CA GLU A 9 -16.83 -2.02 7.20
C GLU A 9 -16.02 -1.28 8.28
N ALA A 10 -16.43 -1.35 9.56
CA ALA A 10 -15.65 -0.79 10.66
C ALA A 10 -14.29 -1.49 10.81
N TYR A 11 -14.24 -2.82 10.63
CA TYR A 11 -12.99 -3.56 10.64
C TYR A 11 -12.09 -3.16 9.46
N ILE A 12 -12.62 -3.11 8.23
CA ILE A 12 -11.84 -2.69 7.05
C ILE A 12 -11.30 -1.28 7.25
N ARG A 13 -12.12 -0.35 7.74
CA ARG A 13 -11.70 1.03 8.02
C ARG A 13 -10.59 1.09 9.07
N ARG A 14 -10.73 0.34 10.17
CA ARG A 14 -9.71 0.28 11.24
C ARG A 14 -8.38 -0.23 10.72
N GLU A 15 -8.38 -1.37 10.04
CA GLU A 15 -7.15 -1.97 9.50
C GLU A 15 -6.52 -1.09 8.41
N THR A 16 -7.33 -0.40 7.62
CA THR A 16 -6.85 0.58 6.62
C THR A 16 -6.17 1.77 7.30
N ILE A 17 -6.77 2.35 8.34
CA ILE A 17 -6.16 3.48 9.08
C ILE A 17 -4.84 3.04 9.72
N VAL A 18 -4.80 1.87 10.36
CA VAL A 18 -3.58 1.31 10.96
C VAL A 18 -2.51 1.10 9.88
N GLY A 19 -2.88 0.52 8.73
CA GLY A 19 -1.96 0.32 7.61
C GLY A 19 -1.40 1.62 7.03
N VAL A 20 -2.24 2.66 6.93
CA VAL A 20 -1.82 4.01 6.50
C VAL A 20 -0.81 4.60 7.49
N VAL A 21 -1.11 4.58 8.79
CA VAL A 21 -0.22 5.13 9.83
C VAL A 21 1.14 4.42 9.82
N ILE A 22 1.13 3.09 9.75
CA ILE A 22 2.37 2.30 9.70
C ILE A 22 3.16 2.61 8.42
N SER A 23 2.48 2.67 7.27
CA SER A 23 3.14 2.93 5.98
C SER A 23 3.76 4.33 5.93
N VAL A 24 3.09 5.33 6.49
CA VAL A 24 3.61 6.70 6.61
C VAL A 24 4.82 6.75 7.53
N ALA A 25 4.75 6.13 8.71
CA ALA A 25 5.84 6.11 9.67
C ALA A 25 7.09 5.40 9.10
N ILE A 26 6.92 4.24 8.47
CA ILE A 26 8.01 3.51 7.82
C ILE A 26 8.58 4.33 6.65
N THR A 27 7.73 4.90 5.81
CA THR A 27 8.17 5.75 4.69
C THR A 27 8.98 6.94 5.18
N PHE A 28 8.56 7.59 6.26
CA PHE A 28 9.29 8.71 6.86
C PHE A 28 10.70 8.28 7.28
N VAL A 29 10.81 7.19 8.04
CA VAL A 29 12.11 6.67 8.50
C VAL A 29 13.01 6.29 7.32
N PHE A 30 12.48 5.55 6.34
CA PHE A 30 13.24 5.18 5.14
C PHE A 30 13.67 6.39 4.32
N PHE A 31 12.82 7.41 4.21
CA PHE A 31 13.19 8.64 3.52
C PHE A 31 14.38 9.32 4.19
N LEU A 32 14.39 9.42 5.52
CA LEU A 32 15.53 9.97 6.26
C LEU A 32 16.81 9.15 6.08
N ILE A 33 16.70 7.82 6.03
CA ILE A 33 17.86 6.94 5.82
C ILE A 33 18.44 7.10 4.42
N VAL A 34 17.59 7.19 3.38
CA VAL A 34 18.04 7.21 1.97
C VAL A 34 18.43 8.61 1.49
N PHE A 35 17.68 9.63 1.89
CA PHE A 35 17.84 11.01 1.40
C PHE A 35 18.44 11.97 2.44
N GLY A 36 18.71 11.48 3.66
CA GLY A 36 19.24 12.30 4.74
C GLY A 36 18.25 13.34 5.28
N PHE A 37 18.77 14.31 6.02
CA PHE A 37 17.97 15.31 6.75
C PHE A 37 17.82 16.64 6.01
N SER A 38 18.57 16.88 4.93
CA SER A 38 18.55 18.13 4.18
C SER A 38 19.22 18.00 2.82
N GLY A 39 18.88 18.90 1.89
CA GLY A 39 19.53 19.01 0.58
C GLY A 39 18.60 18.65 -0.58
N PRO A 40 19.01 18.98 -1.82
CA PRO A 40 18.23 18.64 -3.00
C PRO A 40 18.13 17.11 -3.16
N VAL A 41 16.92 16.63 -3.40
CA VAL A 41 16.65 15.22 -3.66
C VAL A 41 16.68 15.00 -5.16
N GLU A 42 17.73 14.37 -5.66
CA GLU A 42 17.86 14.02 -7.07
C GLU A 42 16.74 13.06 -7.51
N ILE A 43 16.16 13.35 -8.67
CA ILE A 43 15.00 12.62 -9.20
C ILE A 43 15.43 11.31 -9.88
N TRP A 44 16.50 11.39 -10.68
CA TRP A 44 16.91 10.33 -11.61
C TRP A 44 18.17 9.61 -11.14
N GLY A 45 18.19 8.29 -11.30
CA GLY A 45 19.34 7.44 -10.99
C GLY A 45 18.98 6.27 -10.08
N ALA A 46 19.87 5.28 -10.03
CA ALA A 46 19.73 4.16 -9.09
C ALA A 46 19.86 4.69 -7.64
N GLY A 47 18.92 4.31 -6.78
CA GLY A 47 18.86 4.79 -5.40
C GLY A 47 18.37 6.24 -5.23
N LYS A 48 17.86 6.86 -6.31
CA LYS A 48 17.30 8.21 -6.30
C LYS A 48 15.78 8.19 -6.22
N PHE A 49 15.15 9.36 -6.22
CA PHE A 49 13.74 9.52 -5.86
C PHE A 49 12.78 8.61 -6.64
N VAL A 50 12.88 8.57 -7.98
CA VAL A 50 11.98 7.77 -8.82
C VAL A 50 12.22 6.26 -8.62
N PHE A 51 13.48 5.84 -8.50
CA PHE A 51 13.82 4.44 -8.31
C PHE A 51 13.31 3.90 -6.97
N ASP A 52 13.30 4.73 -5.92
CA ASP A 52 12.84 4.34 -4.60
C ASP A 52 11.34 4.01 -4.53
N PHE A 53 10.51 4.59 -5.41
CA PHE A 53 9.09 4.22 -5.50
C PHE A 53 8.90 2.73 -5.82
N LEU A 54 9.86 2.07 -6.47
CA LEU A 54 9.76 0.64 -6.78
C LEU A 54 9.76 -0.22 -5.50
N PRO A 55 10.84 -0.26 -4.68
CA PRO A 55 10.83 -1.01 -3.44
C PRO A 55 9.80 -0.48 -2.44
N GLN A 56 9.56 0.85 -2.39
CA GLN A 56 8.57 1.42 -1.47
C GLN A 56 7.15 0.92 -1.79
N ALA A 57 6.69 1.09 -3.03
CA ALA A 57 5.33 0.70 -3.42
C ALA A 57 5.14 -0.82 -3.33
N PHE A 58 6.16 -1.59 -3.74
CA PHE A 58 6.14 -3.04 -3.61
C PHE A 58 5.93 -3.46 -2.16
N MET A 59 6.76 -2.97 -1.23
CA MET A 59 6.70 -3.35 0.17
C MET A 59 5.40 -2.91 0.85
N ILE A 60 4.94 -1.68 0.60
CA ILE A 60 3.67 -1.17 1.14
C ILE A 60 2.52 -2.05 0.67
N ALA A 61 2.40 -2.29 -0.63
CA ALA A 61 1.29 -3.08 -1.18
C ALA A 61 1.34 -4.55 -0.74
N LEU A 62 2.54 -5.13 -0.65
CA LEU A 62 2.75 -6.49 -0.15
C LEU A 62 2.29 -6.61 1.30
N MET A 63 2.77 -5.74 2.19
CA MET A 63 2.43 -5.77 3.61
C MET A 63 0.97 -5.42 3.87
N ALA A 64 0.44 -4.42 3.17
CA ALA A 64 -0.97 -4.01 3.23
C ALA A 64 -1.93 -5.13 2.80
N THR A 65 -1.47 -6.09 2.01
CA THR A 65 -2.27 -7.26 1.60
C THR A 65 -2.02 -8.47 2.49
N LEU A 66 -0.75 -8.80 2.78
CA LEU A 66 -0.38 -10.03 3.51
C LEU A 66 -0.83 -10.00 4.96
N VAL A 67 -0.46 -8.95 5.71
CA VAL A 67 -0.66 -8.92 7.17
C VAL A 67 -2.16 -8.86 7.49
N PRO A 68 -2.93 -7.90 6.96
CA PRO A 68 -4.37 -7.84 7.23
C PRO A 68 -5.11 -9.03 6.60
N GLY A 69 -4.63 -9.54 5.45
CA GLY A 69 -5.21 -10.71 4.79
C GLY A 69 -5.07 -12.00 5.61
N ALA A 70 -3.91 -12.24 6.21
CA ALA A 70 -3.66 -13.39 7.09
C ALA A 70 -4.50 -13.29 8.38
N MET A 71 -4.53 -12.12 9.00
CA MET A 71 -5.37 -11.86 10.18
C MET A 71 -6.85 -12.08 9.88
N THR A 72 -7.31 -11.60 8.72
CA THR A 72 -8.71 -11.77 8.27
C THR A 72 -9.04 -13.24 8.03
N ALA A 73 -8.16 -13.99 7.36
CA ALA A 73 -8.34 -15.42 7.17
C ALA A 73 -8.41 -16.18 8.51
N SER A 74 -7.59 -15.81 9.50
CA SER A 74 -7.64 -16.40 10.84
C SER A 74 -8.98 -16.12 11.52
N LYS A 75 -9.42 -14.86 11.52
CA LYS A 75 -10.69 -14.44 12.16
C LYS A 75 -11.92 -15.07 11.51
N LEU A 76 -11.92 -15.25 10.19
CA LEU A 76 -12.97 -15.97 9.47
C LEU A 76 -13.03 -17.45 9.89
N ARG A 77 -11.88 -18.12 10.07
CA ARG A 77 -11.82 -19.50 10.55
C ARG A 77 -12.29 -19.66 12.00
N GLN A 78 -12.11 -18.61 12.81
CA GLN A 78 -12.57 -18.56 14.21
C GLN A 78 -14.04 -18.14 14.34
N GLY A 79 -14.71 -17.75 13.25
CA GLY A 79 -16.09 -17.26 13.28
C GLY A 79 -16.25 -15.84 13.84
N GLU A 80 -15.15 -15.11 14.04
CA GLU A 80 -15.16 -13.72 14.53
C GLU A 80 -15.56 -12.70 13.45
N LEU A 81 -15.49 -13.10 12.17
CA LEU A 81 -15.86 -12.29 11.01
C LEU A 81 -16.77 -13.08 10.07
N GLN A 82 -17.62 -12.37 9.33
CA GLN A 82 -18.48 -12.95 8.30
C GLN A 82 -17.83 -12.86 6.91
N SER A 83 -18.00 -13.90 6.09
CA SER A 83 -17.61 -13.87 4.68
C SER A 83 -18.49 -12.90 3.90
N ILE A 84 -17.92 -12.15 2.96
CA ILE A 84 -18.68 -11.30 2.04
C ILE A 84 -19.16 -12.14 0.85
N GLU A 85 -20.41 -11.95 0.43
CA GLU A 85 -20.92 -12.58 -0.80
C GLU A 85 -20.25 -11.99 -2.04
N GLY A 86 -19.70 -12.84 -2.90
CA GLY A 86 -19.10 -12.44 -4.16
C GLY A 86 -17.96 -13.35 -4.62
N ARG A 87 -17.51 -13.16 -5.87
CA ARG A 87 -16.28 -13.75 -6.38
C ARG A 87 -15.22 -12.67 -6.54
N SER A 88 -14.08 -12.86 -5.87
CA SER A 88 -12.89 -12.06 -6.10
C SER A 88 -12.31 -12.34 -7.49
N LYS A 89 -11.92 -11.29 -8.22
CA LYS A 89 -11.11 -11.42 -9.46
C LYS A 89 -9.64 -11.76 -9.16
N LEU A 90 -9.21 -11.57 -7.91
CA LEU A 90 -7.85 -11.88 -7.45
C LEU A 90 -7.72 -13.34 -7.01
N PRO A 91 -6.51 -13.95 -7.11
CA PRO A 91 -6.28 -15.33 -6.69
C PRO A 91 -6.71 -15.61 -5.24
N LYS A 92 -7.17 -16.84 -4.99
CA LYS A 92 -7.50 -17.31 -3.63
C LYS A 92 -6.27 -17.43 -2.74
N ALA A 93 -5.12 -17.81 -3.31
CA ALA A 93 -3.86 -17.93 -2.57
C ALA A 93 -3.35 -16.55 -2.15
N LEU A 94 -3.33 -16.29 -0.84
CA LEU A 94 -2.91 -15.01 -0.25
C LEU A 94 -1.51 -14.55 -0.73
N PRO A 95 -0.46 -15.41 -0.75
CA PRO A 95 0.87 -14.99 -1.20
C PRO A 95 0.87 -14.54 -2.67
N LEU A 96 0.20 -15.29 -3.54
CA LEU A 96 0.12 -14.96 -4.97
C LEU A 96 -0.64 -13.66 -5.20
N ARG A 97 -1.77 -13.46 -4.51
CA ARG A 97 -2.53 -12.22 -4.58
C ARG A 97 -1.69 -11.02 -4.14
N ALA A 98 -1.01 -11.14 -3.00
CA ALA A 98 -0.18 -10.06 -2.49
C ALA A 98 0.98 -9.74 -3.44
N LEU A 99 1.61 -10.76 -4.02
CA LEU A 99 2.67 -10.57 -5.02
C LEU A 99 2.16 -9.84 -6.27
N LEU A 100 0.99 -10.23 -6.80
CA LEU A 100 0.42 -9.57 -7.98
C LEU A 100 0.08 -8.10 -7.70
N ILE A 101 -0.57 -7.81 -6.56
CA ILE A 101 -0.91 -6.44 -6.18
C ILE A 101 0.37 -5.62 -5.96
N ALA A 102 1.37 -6.20 -5.28
CA ALA A 102 2.64 -5.52 -5.01
C ALA A 102 3.41 -5.19 -6.29
N THR A 103 3.53 -6.14 -7.21
CA THR A 103 4.19 -5.93 -8.50
C THR A 103 3.43 -4.91 -9.35
N ALA A 104 2.10 -5.01 -9.43
CA ALA A 104 1.29 -4.06 -10.18
C ALA A 104 1.41 -2.64 -9.61
N ALA A 105 1.33 -2.49 -8.28
CA ALA A 105 1.51 -1.22 -7.60
C ALA A 105 2.92 -0.64 -7.85
N ALA A 106 3.96 -1.46 -7.75
CA ALA A 106 5.34 -1.03 -7.97
C ALA A 106 5.57 -0.52 -9.40
N VAL A 107 5.16 -1.30 -10.40
CA VAL A 107 5.29 -0.92 -11.81
C VAL A 107 4.46 0.32 -12.12
N ALA A 108 3.20 0.37 -11.69
CA ALA A 108 2.32 1.50 -11.95
C ALA A 108 2.84 2.79 -11.31
N SER A 109 3.37 2.71 -10.08
CA SER A 109 3.88 3.89 -9.36
C SER A 109 5.15 4.42 -10.00
N VAL A 110 6.10 3.54 -10.35
CA VAL A 110 7.32 3.95 -11.05
C VAL A 110 6.97 4.56 -12.40
N ALA A 111 6.11 3.93 -13.19
CA ALA A 111 5.70 4.45 -14.49
C ALA A 111 5.02 5.82 -14.36
N LEU A 112 4.14 5.99 -13.38
CA LEU A 112 3.45 7.24 -13.11
C LEU A 112 4.42 8.38 -12.73
N PHE A 113 5.28 8.15 -11.73
CA PHE A 113 6.20 9.20 -11.27
C PHE A 113 7.35 9.45 -12.25
N ALA A 114 7.87 8.42 -12.92
CA ALA A 114 8.82 8.60 -13.99
C ALA A 114 8.21 9.44 -15.13
N GLY A 115 6.99 9.12 -15.58
CA GLY A 115 6.29 9.91 -16.60
C GLY A 115 6.06 11.36 -16.16
N LEU A 116 5.59 11.57 -14.93
CA LEU A 116 5.36 12.90 -14.36
C LEU A 116 6.65 13.74 -14.34
N PHE A 117 7.74 13.18 -13.80
CA PHE A 117 8.99 13.93 -13.69
C PHE A 117 9.69 14.10 -15.04
N PHE A 118 9.53 13.15 -15.96
CA PHE A 118 10.05 13.27 -17.32
C PHE A 118 9.44 14.46 -18.04
N VAL A 119 8.11 14.63 -17.94
CA VAL A 119 7.40 15.79 -18.53
C VAL A 119 7.76 17.10 -17.80
N SER A 120 8.02 17.05 -16.49
CA SER A 120 8.35 18.25 -15.72
C SER A 120 9.73 18.85 -16.03
N GLY A 121 10.67 18.05 -16.57
CA GLY A 121 12.06 18.46 -16.80
C GLY A 121 12.89 18.71 -15.53
N LEU A 122 12.35 18.41 -14.34
CA LEU A 122 13.06 18.61 -13.08
C LEU A 122 14.17 17.57 -12.90
N ALA A 123 15.33 18.02 -12.43
CA ALA A 123 16.46 17.16 -12.06
C ALA A 123 16.50 16.84 -10.55
N ALA A 124 15.98 17.76 -9.73
CA ALA A 124 15.94 17.61 -8.28
C ALA A 124 14.68 18.24 -7.69
N LEU A 125 14.27 17.73 -6.53
CA LEU A 125 13.20 18.29 -5.71
C LEU A 125 13.77 18.94 -4.46
N ASN A 126 13.05 19.96 -3.98
CA ASN A 126 13.21 20.41 -2.61
C ASN A 126 12.93 19.24 -1.64
N TRP A 127 13.74 19.13 -0.59
CA TRP A 127 13.64 18.06 0.41
C TRP A 127 12.23 17.91 1.00
N PHE A 128 11.57 19.02 1.37
CA PHE A 128 10.22 18.99 1.94
C PHE A 128 9.17 18.53 0.93
N VAL A 129 9.33 18.93 -0.34
CA VAL A 129 8.44 18.51 -1.43
C VAL A 129 8.59 17.01 -1.69
N ALA A 130 9.83 16.53 -1.74
CA ALA A 130 10.13 15.10 -1.91
C ALA A 130 9.55 14.27 -0.76
N LEU A 131 9.73 14.73 0.48
CA LEU A 131 9.17 14.07 1.66
C LEU A 131 7.64 14.06 1.62
N ALA A 132 7.00 15.21 1.41
CA ALA A 132 5.54 15.32 1.38
C ALA A 132 4.94 14.43 0.29
N ALA A 133 5.56 14.38 -0.90
CA ALA A 133 5.16 13.50 -1.98
C ALA A 133 5.25 12.02 -1.58
N LYS A 134 6.36 11.58 -0.96
CA LYS A 134 6.52 10.20 -0.49
C LYS A 134 5.50 9.81 0.57
N LEU A 135 5.28 10.65 1.58
CA LEU A 135 4.35 10.35 2.66
C LEU A 135 2.92 10.29 2.14
N SER A 136 2.53 11.26 1.30
CA SER A 136 1.19 11.29 0.69
C SER A 136 0.97 10.07 -0.20
N PHE A 137 1.97 9.69 -0.99
CA PHE A 137 1.92 8.51 -1.82
C PHE A 137 1.81 7.22 -0.98
N GLY A 138 2.65 7.05 0.04
CA GLY A 138 2.60 5.88 0.92
C GLY A 138 1.25 5.74 1.65
N ALA A 139 0.69 6.87 2.10
CA ALA A 139 -0.65 6.91 2.67
C ALA A 139 -1.73 6.51 1.66
N ALA A 140 -1.73 7.13 0.48
CA ALA A 140 -2.70 6.86 -0.57
C ALA A 140 -2.65 5.39 -1.03
N LEU A 141 -1.45 4.85 -1.23
CA LEU A 141 -1.26 3.47 -1.66
C LEU A 141 -1.79 2.48 -0.62
N ALA A 142 -1.46 2.66 0.67
CA ALA A 142 -2.00 1.84 1.74
C ALA A 142 -3.53 1.95 1.84
N ALA A 143 -4.06 3.18 1.74
CA ALA A 143 -5.50 3.43 1.79
C ALA A 143 -6.28 2.75 0.65
N VAL A 144 -5.67 2.59 -0.52
CA VAL A 144 -6.27 1.91 -1.67
C VAL A 144 -6.08 0.39 -1.58
N VAL A 145 -4.86 -0.08 -1.29
CA VAL A 145 -4.52 -1.50 -1.36
C VAL A 145 -5.11 -2.31 -0.21
N THR A 146 -5.07 -1.80 1.02
CA THR A 146 -5.58 -2.52 2.20
C THR A 146 -7.06 -2.95 2.06
N PRO A 147 -8.01 -2.05 1.72
CA PRO A 147 -9.42 -2.47 1.60
C PRO A 147 -9.63 -3.45 0.44
N ILE A 148 -8.91 -3.32 -0.68
CA ILE A 148 -8.98 -4.28 -1.80
C ILE A 148 -8.51 -5.67 -1.34
N GLY A 149 -7.37 -5.73 -0.65
CA GLY A 149 -6.81 -6.99 -0.13
C GLY A 149 -7.72 -7.66 0.90
N LEU A 150 -8.32 -6.88 1.80
CA LEU A 150 -9.24 -7.35 2.84
C LEU A 150 -10.55 -7.89 2.24
N ARG A 151 -11.19 -7.14 1.34
CA ARG A 151 -12.42 -7.61 0.66
C ARG A 151 -12.16 -8.90 -0.13
N ALA A 152 -11.03 -8.98 -0.83
CA ALA A 152 -10.64 -10.19 -1.54
C ALA A 152 -10.39 -11.37 -0.58
N ALA A 153 -9.84 -11.14 0.61
CA ALA A 153 -9.65 -12.17 1.63
C ALA A 153 -11.00 -12.74 2.13
N MET A 154 -11.96 -11.86 2.40
CA MET A 154 -13.30 -12.22 2.89
C MET A 154 -14.15 -12.95 1.84
N MET A 155 -13.93 -12.70 0.56
CA MET A 155 -14.60 -13.41 -0.54
C MET A 155 -13.94 -14.77 -0.86
N ALA A 156 -12.65 -14.94 -0.54
CA ALA A 156 -11.90 -16.15 -0.89
C ALA A 156 -12.07 -17.30 0.12
N SER A 157 -12.64 -17.05 1.30
CA SER A 157 -12.81 -18.03 2.38
C SER A 157 -14.06 -18.93 2.26
N ARG A 158 -14.69 -18.97 1.08
CA ARG A 158 -15.67 -19.99 0.67
C ARG A 158 -15.02 -20.94 -0.34
#